data_AF-A0A933QNH7-F1
#
_entry.id   AF-A0A933QNH7-F1
#
_cell.length_a   1.000
_cell.length_b   1.000
_cell.length_c   1.000
_cell.angle_alpha   90.00
_cell.angle_beta   90.00
_cell.angle_gamma   90.00
#
_symmetry.space_group_name_H-M   'P 1'
#
loop_
_entity.id
_entity.type
_entity.pdbx_description
1 polymer ?
#
loop_
_entity_poly.entity_id
_entity_poly.type
_entity_poly.pdbx_seq_one_letter_code
_entity_poly.pdbx_strand_id
1 'polypeptide(L)'
;MNPPPSVPPEAPESLATAPAPSSPSYADAINALLGDRGLQVLLTLILVANVAVFAYLFLRFENLPNLMPLHFDASGAPDRIESKNGIFALPIIGVTVFFLNTGLGILLHNRERAATLMLAAGTLFVQILMWIAVINIAGIV
;
A
#
# COMPACT_ATOMS: atom_id res chain seq x y z
N MET A 1 -42.41 -42.23 47.81
CA MET A 1 -41.77 -42.44 46.49
C MET A 1 -41.33 -41.07 46.00
N ASN A 2 -40.04 -40.76 45.95
CA ASN A 2 -39.58 -39.52 45.34
C ASN A 2 -39.65 -39.65 43.81
N PRO A 3 -40.10 -38.61 43.09
CA PRO A 3 -40.03 -38.60 41.64
C PRO A 3 -38.56 -38.67 41.18
N PRO A 4 -38.27 -39.33 40.04
CA PRO A 4 -36.93 -39.36 39.49
C PRO A 4 -36.44 -37.93 39.19
N PRO A 5 -35.13 -37.65 39.32
CA PRO A 5 -34.57 -36.36 38.97
C PRO A 5 -34.85 -36.06 37.49
N SER A 6 -35.34 -34.86 37.21
CA SER A 6 -35.55 -34.36 35.86
C SER A 6 -34.21 -34.33 35.12
N VAL A 7 -34.06 -35.19 34.11
CA VAL A 7 -32.92 -35.16 33.20
C VAL A 7 -32.93 -33.79 32.50
N PRO A 8 -31.85 -32.99 32.59
CA PRO A 8 -31.76 -31.72 31.86
C PRO A 8 -31.96 -31.97 30.37
N PRO A 9 -32.63 -31.08 29.62
CA PRO A 9 -32.75 -31.22 28.17
C PRO A 9 -31.33 -31.31 27.58
N GLU A 10 -31.02 -32.42 26.90
CA GLU A 10 -29.79 -32.56 26.13
C GLU A 10 -29.71 -31.36 25.16
N ALA A 11 -28.59 -30.64 25.22
CA ALA A 11 -28.35 -29.54 24.30
C ALA A 11 -28.49 -30.09 22.87
N PRO A 12 -29.21 -29.40 21.98
CA PRO A 12 -29.45 -29.92 20.64
C PRO A 12 -28.10 -30.23 19.98
N GLU A 13 -27.91 -31.48 19.53
CA GLU A 13 -26.70 -31.95 18.83
C GLU A 13 -26.30 -31.02 17.66
N SER A 14 -27.22 -30.20 17.17
CA SER A 14 -26.99 -29.16 16.16
C SER A 14 -25.97 -28.09 16.56
N LEU A 15 -25.74 -27.86 17.86
CA LEU A 15 -24.72 -26.92 18.34
C LEU A 15 -23.32 -27.54 18.42
N ALA A 16 -23.21 -28.86 18.47
CA ALA A 16 -21.92 -29.57 18.56
C ALA A 16 -21.25 -29.77 17.19
N THR A 17 -22.03 -29.73 16.10
CA THR A 17 -21.54 -29.91 14.72
C THR A 17 -21.39 -28.60 13.95
N ALA A 18 -21.60 -27.44 14.58
CA ALA A 18 -21.36 -26.17 13.90
C ALA A 18 -19.87 -26.09 13.53
N PRO A 19 -19.52 -26.07 12.23
CA PRO A 19 -18.12 -26.00 11.82
C PRO A 19 -17.49 -24.76 12.45
N ALA A 20 -16.36 -24.94 13.13
CA ALA A 20 -15.61 -23.83 13.68
C ALA A 20 -15.38 -22.79 12.57
N PRO A 21 -15.58 -21.48 12.83
CA PRO A 21 -15.40 -20.46 11.82
C PRO A 21 -13.98 -20.60 11.24
N SER A 22 -13.91 -20.91 9.95
CA SER A 22 -12.65 -21.06 9.24
C SER A 22 -11.86 -19.78 9.39
N SER A 23 -10.61 -19.88 9.86
CA SER A 23 -9.70 -18.74 9.94
C SER A 23 -9.63 -18.09 8.55
N PRO A 24 -9.81 -16.77 8.42
CA PRO A 24 -9.84 -16.13 7.11
C PRO A 24 -8.55 -16.44 6.36
N SER A 25 -8.66 -17.10 5.21
CA SER A 25 -7.50 -17.47 4.40
C SER A 25 -6.97 -16.24 3.66
N TYR A 26 -5.66 -16.15 3.49
CA TYR A 26 -5.03 -15.10 2.68
C TYR A 26 -5.58 -15.08 1.24
N ALA A 27 -5.93 -16.25 0.71
CA ALA A 27 -6.55 -16.38 -0.61
C ALA A 27 -7.91 -15.65 -0.69
N ASP A 28 -8.69 -15.66 0.40
CA ASP A 28 -9.99 -14.99 0.46
C ASP A 28 -9.84 -13.47 0.44
N ALA A 29 -8.82 -12.96 1.15
CA ALA A 29 -8.48 -11.53 1.15
C ALA A 29 -8.04 -11.05 -0.24
N ILE A 30 -7.20 -11.83 -0.93
CA ILE A 30 -6.79 -11.52 -2.31
C ILE A 30 -8.01 -11.52 -3.23
N ASN A 31 -8.86 -12.55 -3.17
CA ASN A 31 -10.03 -12.66 -4.03
C ASN A 31 -11.02 -11.50 -3.77
N ALA A 32 -11.17 -11.08 -2.51
CA ALA A 32 -11.97 -9.92 -2.16
C ALA A 32 -11.37 -8.61 -2.73
N LEU A 33 -10.05 -8.44 -2.64
CA LEU A 33 -9.35 -7.30 -3.25
C LEU A 33 -9.50 -7.28 -4.78
N LEU A 34 -9.40 -8.45 -5.41
CA LEU A 34 -9.63 -8.64 -6.85
C LEU A 34 -11.11 -8.49 -7.25
N GLY A 35 -12.03 -8.55 -6.30
CA GLY A 35 -13.45 -8.28 -6.54
C GLY A 35 -13.79 -6.79 -6.52
N ASP A 36 -13.01 -5.97 -5.80
CA ASP A 36 -13.29 -4.54 -5.61
C ASP A 36 -12.70 -3.69 -6.75
N ARG A 37 -13.55 -3.38 -7.74
CA ARG A 37 -13.18 -2.53 -8.89
C ARG A 37 -12.59 -1.17 -8.49
N GLY A 38 -13.04 -0.59 -7.37
CA GLY A 38 -12.55 0.71 -6.91
C GLY A 38 -11.10 0.63 -6.45
N LEU A 39 -10.79 -0.39 -5.64
CA LEU A 39 -9.43 -0.67 -5.19
C LEU A 39 -8.53 -1.07 -6.36
N GLN A 40 -9.03 -1.86 -7.32
CA GLN A 40 -8.26 -2.21 -8.53
C GLN A 40 -7.85 -0.99 -9.35
N VAL A 41 -8.79 -0.07 -9.62
CA VAL A 41 -8.48 1.16 -10.37
C VAL A 41 -7.43 1.97 -9.64
N LEU A 42 -7.57 2.11 -8.33
CA LEU A 42 -6.63 2.89 -7.51
C LEU A 42 -5.23 2.28 -7.48
N LEU A 43 -5.13 0.96 -7.26
CA LEU A 43 -3.85 0.24 -7.27
C LEU A 43 -3.19 0.29 -8.65
N THR A 44 -3.98 0.13 -9.72
CA THR A 44 -3.49 0.24 -11.10
C THR A 44 -2.98 1.64 -11.38
N LEU A 45 -3.71 2.68 -10.95
CA LEU A 45 -3.29 4.07 -11.10
C LEU A 45 -1.95 4.34 -10.40
N ILE A 46 -1.80 3.84 -9.16
CA ILE A 46 -0.56 3.99 -8.39
C ILE A 46 0.60 3.24 -9.06
N LEU A 47 0.35 2.03 -9.56
CA LEU A 47 1.35 1.25 -10.29
C LEU A 47 1.80 1.97 -11.57
N VAL A 48 0.86 2.44 -12.37
CA VAL A 48 1.15 3.23 -13.59
C VAL A 48 1.92 4.49 -13.24
N ALA A 49 1.56 5.19 -12.16
CA ALA A 49 2.26 6.38 -11.70
C ALA A 49 3.72 6.08 -11.28
N ASN A 50 3.99 4.91 -10.70
CA ASN A 50 5.34 4.48 -10.38
C ASN A 50 6.16 4.19 -11.64
N VAL A 51 5.60 3.39 -12.56
CA VAL A 51 6.25 3.08 -13.84
C VAL A 51 6.54 4.35 -14.64
N ALA A 52 5.60 5.30 -14.66
CA ALA A 52 5.75 6.56 -15.37
C ALA A 52 6.86 7.44 -14.77
N VAL A 53 7.05 7.48 -13.44
CA VAL A 53 8.21 8.17 -12.84
C VAL A 53 9.52 7.52 -13.27
N PHE A 54 9.62 6.18 -13.22
CA PHE A 54 10.85 5.51 -13.68
C PHE A 54 11.14 5.81 -15.15
N ALA A 55 10.12 5.71 -16.02
CA ALA A 55 10.26 6.02 -17.43
C ALA A 55 10.69 7.49 -17.66
N TYR A 56 10.06 8.43 -16.95
CA TYR A 56 10.42 9.85 -17.02
C TYR A 56 11.87 10.09 -16.60
N LEU A 57 12.29 9.51 -15.47
CA LEU A 57 13.67 9.63 -14.98
C LEU A 57 14.68 9.01 -15.94
N PHE A 58 14.39 7.82 -16.49
CA PHE A 58 15.26 7.18 -17.49
C PHE A 58 15.43 8.06 -18.74
N LEU A 59 14.34 8.64 -19.27
CA LEU A 59 14.39 9.52 -20.45
C LEU A 59 15.14 10.83 -20.17
N ARG A 60 15.12 11.33 -18.93
CA ARG A 60 15.84 12.54 -18.52
C ARG A 60 17.28 12.25 -18.09
N PHE A 61 17.63 11.00 -17.76
CA PHE A 61 18.88 10.61 -17.10
C PHE A 61 20.16 11.02 -17.85
N GLU A 62 20.15 10.96 -19.18
CA GLU A 62 21.29 11.39 -20.00
C GLU A 62 21.48 12.91 -19.99
N ASN A 63 20.39 13.66 -19.84
CA ASN A 63 20.40 15.13 -19.83
C ASN A 63 20.65 15.70 -18.43
N LEU A 64 20.68 14.86 -17.39
CA LEU A 64 20.89 15.27 -16.01
C LEU A 64 22.39 15.49 -15.73
N PRO A 65 22.78 16.66 -15.15
CA PRO A 65 24.13 16.93 -14.68
C PRO A 65 24.60 15.85 -13.72
N ASN A 66 25.87 15.47 -13.81
CA ASN A 66 26.43 14.40 -12.98
C ASN A 66 26.41 14.71 -11.47
N LEU A 67 26.35 15.99 -11.11
CA LEU A 67 26.26 16.49 -9.76
C LEU A 67 24.94 17.26 -9.60
N MET A 68 24.10 16.81 -8.67
CA MET A 68 22.81 17.42 -8.40
C MET A 68 22.61 17.73 -6.91
N PRO A 69 22.02 18.88 -6.58
CA PRO A 69 21.62 19.19 -5.22
C PRO A 69 20.41 18.32 -4.83
N LEU A 70 20.67 17.19 -4.19
CA LEU A 70 19.62 16.25 -3.77
C LEU A 70 19.22 16.43 -2.30
N HIS A 71 20.01 17.19 -1.54
CA HIS A 71 19.71 17.54 -0.17
C HIS A 71 19.62 19.07 -0.01
N PHE A 72 18.53 19.55 0.55
CA PHE A 72 18.29 20.95 0.84
C PHE A 72 18.18 21.14 2.35
N ASP A 73 18.81 22.18 2.88
CA ASP A 73 18.68 22.54 4.29
C ASP A 73 17.32 23.21 4.58
N ALA A 74 17.09 23.59 5.84
CA ALA A 74 15.85 24.26 6.26
C ALA A 74 15.65 25.66 5.63
N SER A 75 16.69 26.23 5.01
CA SER A 75 16.62 27.48 4.25
C SER A 75 16.33 27.27 2.75
N GLY A 76 16.24 26.00 2.31
CA GLY A 76 16.07 25.63 0.91
C GLY A 76 17.37 25.71 0.11
N ALA A 77 18.52 25.86 0.77
CA ALA A 77 19.82 25.88 0.11
C ALA A 77 20.36 24.45 -0.08
N PRO A 78 21.00 24.13 -1.23
CA PRO A 78 21.70 22.88 -1.42
C PRO A 78 22.79 22.65 -0.38
N ASP A 79 22.59 21.70 0.53
CA ASP A 79 23.58 21.35 1.56
C ASP A 79 24.47 20.18 1.12
N ARG A 80 23.92 19.27 0.29
CA ARG A 80 24.70 18.17 -0.30
C ARG A 80 24.46 18.07 -1.79
N ILE A 81 25.57 18.17 -2.52
CA ILE A 81 25.64 17.88 -3.95
C ILE A 81 26.02 16.40 -4.08
N GLU A 82 25.10 15.61 -4.61
CA GLU A 82 25.27 14.17 -4.77
C GLU A 82 25.26 13.76 -6.25
N SER A 83 25.65 12.51 -6.52
CA SER A 83 25.58 11.95 -7.86
C SER A 83 24.13 11.90 -8.34
N LYS A 84 23.90 12.14 -9.65
CA LYS A 84 22.59 11.99 -10.30
C LYS A 84 21.87 10.67 -10.03
N ASN A 85 22.60 9.61 -9.65
CA ASN A 85 22.03 8.32 -9.26
C ASN A 85 21.11 8.41 -8.04
N GLY A 86 21.34 9.39 -7.14
CA GLY A 86 20.50 9.57 -5.95
C GLY A 86 19.05 9.95 -6.26
N ILE A 87 18.76 10.44 -7.48
CA ILE A 87 17.38 10.76 -7.89
C ILE A 87 16.48 9.51 -7.91
N PHE A 88 17.05 8.31 -8.08
CA PHE A 88 16.31 7.05 -8.04
C PHE A 88 15.91 6.63 -6.62
N ALA A 89 16.44 7.26 -5.56
CA ALA A 89 15.98 7.00 -4.21
C ALA A 89 14.51 7.40 -4.02
N LEU A 90 14.07 8.49 -4.66
CA LEU A 90 12.68 8.97 -4.63
C LEU A 90 11.67 7.91 -5.11
N PRO A 91 11.78 7.37 -6.35
CA PRO A 91 10.87 6.34 -6.82
C PRO A 91 10.99 5.02 -6.05
N ILE A 92 12.16 4.69 -5.49
CA ILE A 92 12.31 3.51 -4.61
C ILE A 92 11.43 3.67 -3.35
N ILE A 93 11.38 4.87 -2.76
CA ILE A 93 10.49 5.15 -1.63
C ILE A 93 9.03 4.98 -2.04
N GLY A 94 8.62 5.54 -3.18
CA GLY A 94 7.24 5.41 -3.70
C GLY A 94 6.81 3.95 -3.88
N VAL A 95 7.66 3.14 -4.50
CA VAL A 95 7.43 1.70 -4.69
C VAL A 95 7.37 0.96 -3.35
N THR A 96 8.26 1.30 -2.40
CA THR A 96 8.26 0.69 -1.07
C THR A 96 6.96 0.96 -0.32
N VAL A 97 6.50 2.22 -0.32
CA VAL A 97 5.24 2.61 0.30
C VAL A 97 4.06 1.90 -0.36
N PHE A 98 4.05 1.78 -1.69
CA PHE A 98 3.02 1.04 -2.42
C PHE A 98 2.94 -0.42 -1.99
N PHE A 99 4.07 -1.13 -1.96
CA PHE A 99 4.07 -2.55 -1.58
C PHE A 99 3.70 -2.76 -0.11
N LEU A 100 4.21 -1.93 0.80
CA LEU A 100 3.87 -2.02 2.22
C LEU A 100 2.38 -1.77 2.46
N ASN A 101 1.82 -0.70 1.89
CA ASN A 101 0.41 -0.36 2.08
C ASN A 101 -0.52 -1.35 1.37
N THR A 102 -0.11 -1.91 0.22
CA THR A 102 -0.89 -2.96 -0.44
C THR A 102 -0.86 -4.25 0.37
N GLY A 103 0.31 -4.66 0.88
CA GLY A 103 0.45 -5.84 1.73
C GLY A 103 -0.34 -5.72 3.04
N LEU A 104 -0.23 -4.58 3.72
CA LEU A 104 -1.06 -4.26 4.89
C LEU A 104 -2.55 -4.21 4.53
N GLY A 105 -2.87 -3.62 3.37
CA GLY A 105 -4.24 -3.53 2.85
C GLY A 105 -4.88 -4.90 2.67
N ILE A 106 -4.15 -5.89 2.16
CA ILE A 106 -4.62 -7.28 2.02
C ILE A 106 -4.84 -7.92 3.39
N LEU A 107 -3.92 -7.73 4.34
CA LEU A 107 -4.05 -8.30 5.69
C LEU A 107 -5.25 -7.72 6.46
N LEU A 108 -5.52 -6.43 6.26
CA LEU A 108 -6.56 -5.69 6.97
C LEU A 108 -7.93 -5.71 6.28
N HIS A 109 -7.99 -6.12 5.00
CA HIS A 109 -9.20 -6.06 4.18
C HIS A 109 -10.37 -6.83 4.80
N ASN A 110 -10.09 -8.00 5.38
CA ASN A 110 -11.08 -8.85 6.00
C ASN A 110 -11.62 -8.30 7.34
N ARG A 111 -10.95 -7.31 7.94
CA ARG A 111 -11.41 -6.66 9.17
C ARG A 111 -12.17 -5.39 8.86
N GLU A 112 -11.59 -4.49 8.06
CA GLU A 112 -12.20 -3.20 7.75
C GLU A 112 -11.81 -2.68 6.35
N ARG A 113 -12.81 -2.63 5.45
CA ARG A 113 -12.66 -2.01 4.11
C ARG A 113 -12.22 -0.54 4.19
N ALA A 114 -12.63 0.18 5.24
CA ALA A 114 -12.25 1.57 5.47
C ALA A 114 -10.74 1.73 5.69
N ALA A 115 -10.11 0.79 6.41
CA ALA A 115 -8.68 0.84 6.66
C ALA A 115 -7.86 0.58 5.39
N THR A 116 -8.29 -0.36 4.54
CA THR A 116 -7.67 -0.57 3.21
C THR A 116 -7.75 0.69 2.34
N LEU A 117 -8.89 1.39 2.36
CA LEU A 117 -9.07 2.66 1.63
C LEU A 117 -8.15 3.77 2.14
N MET A 118 -7.99 3.91 3.46
CA MET A 118 -7.07 4.88 4.05
C MET A 118 -5.62 4.62 3.67
N LEU A 119 -5.18 3.35 3.67
CA LEU A 119 -3.84 2.97 3.23
C LEU A 119 -3.64 3.27 1.74
N ALA A 120 -4.63 3.00 0.91
CA ALA A 120 -4.56 3.30 -0.52
C ALA A 120 -4.54 4.81 -0.80
N ALA A 121 -5.35 5.59 -0.08
CA ALA A 121 -5.34 7.06 -0.16
C ALA A 121 -4.00 7.65 0.31
N GLY A 122 -3.44 7.14 1.42
CA GLY A 122 -2.12 7.54 1.89
C GLY A 122 -1.02 7.24 0.89
N THR A 123 -1.10 6.09 0.20
CA THR A 123 -0.18 5.74 -0.89
C THR A 123 -0.29 6.72 -2.05
N LEU A 124 -1.51 7.05 -2.47
CA LEU A 124 -1.73 8.03 -3.55
C LEU A 124 -1.16 9.40 -3.19
N PHE A 125 -1.34 9.83 -1.94
CA PHE A 125 -0.81 11.10 -1.45
C PHE A 125 0.72 11.14 -1.50
N VAL A 126 1.39 10.09 -1.01
CA VAL A 126 2.86 9.95 -1.11
C VAL A 126 3.31 9.96 -2.57
N GLN A 127 2.57 9.27 -3.45
CA GLN A 127 2.87 9.25 -4.88
C GLN A 127 2.81 10.64 -5.51
N ILE A 128 1.82 11.46 -5.16
CA ILE A 128 1.66 12.83 -5.64
C ILE A 128 2.84 13.70 -5.17
N LEU A 129 3.18 13.65 -3.88
CA LEU A 129 4.31 14.40 -3.32
C LEU A 129 5.62 14.03 -4.00
N MET A 130 5.83 12.73 -4.23
CA MET A 130 7.01 12.23 -4.95
C MET A 130 7.07 12.74 -6.39
N TRP A 131 5.94 12.75 -7.12
CA TRP A 131 5.88 13.32 -8.47
C TRP A 131 6.24 14.81 -8.48
N ILE A 132 5.72 15.58 -7.53
CA ILE A 132 6.05 17.01 -7.39
C ILE A 132 7.56 17.17 -7.16
N ALA A 133 8.15 16.38 -6.26
CA ALA A 133 9.58 16.43 -5.99
C ALA A 133 10.42 16.07 -7.23
N VAL A 134 10.06 15.02 -7.95
CA VAL A 134 10.77 14.59 -9.17
C VAL A 134 10.69 15.67 -10.26
N ILE A 135 9.52 16.24 -10.51
CA ILE A 135 9.34 17.30 -11.52
C ILE A 135 10.13 18.55 -11.12
N ASN A 136 10.11 18.93 -9.83
CA ASN A 136 10.80 20.11 -9.35
C ASN A 136 12.32 19.94 -9.52
N ILE A 137 12.88 18.81 -9.09
CA ILE A 137 14.33 18.57 -9.18
C ILE A 137 14.78 18.37 -10.63
N ALA A 138 14.07 17.57 -11.42
CA ALA A 138 14.48 17.25 -12.80
C ALA A 138 14.08 18.32 -13.84
N GLY A 139 13.16 19.22 -13.47
CA GLY A 139 12.67 20.32 -14.32
C GLY A 139 13.30 21.68 -14.04
N ILE A 140 13.89 21.89 -12.86
CA ILE A 140 14.71 23.09 -12.56
C ILE A 140 16.06 23.05 -13.31
N VAL A 141 16.48 21.87 -13.74
CA VAL A 141 17.76 21.59 -14.40
C VAL A 141 17.69 21.70 -15.92
#